data_AF-A0A6H5KTT7-F1
#
_entry.id   AF-A0A6H5KTT7-F1
#
_cell.length_a   1.000
_cell.length_b   1.000
_cell.length_c   1.000
_cell.angle_alpha   90.00
_cell.angle_beta   90.00
_cell.angle_gamma   90.00
#
_symmetry.space_group_name_H-M   'P 1'
#
loop_
_entity.id
_entity.type
_entity.pdbx_description
1 polymer ?
#
loop_
_entity_poly.entity_id
_entity_poly.type
_entity_poly.pdbx_seq_one_letter_code
_entity_poly.pdbx_strand_id
1 'polypeptide(L)'
;MVSYEDQQKINEFGRLNTRLLEIREDKSHVKDILDKLDDATTELMTGEGDSVMLMLGDSFMECEEEFATDYCERQQENCSAVPAAQE
;
A
#
# COMPACT_ATOMS: atom_id res chain seq x y z
N MET A 1 20.76 -15.57 37.09
CA MET A 1 19.89 -16.55 36.40
C MET A 1 18.61 -15.81 36.04
N VAL A 2 18.25 -15.79 34.75
CA VAL A 2 17.00 -15.17 34.29
C VAL A 2 15.84 -16.00 34.84
N SER A 3 14.84 -15.35 35.44
CA SER A 3 13.70 -16.08 36.01
C SER A 3 12.79 -16.62 34.89
N TYR A 4 11.93 -17.59 35.22
CA TYR A 4 10.95 -18.10 34.25
C TYR A 4 10.01 -16.99 33.74
N GLU A 5 9.62 -16.06 34.61
CA GLU A 5 8.81 -14.90 34.25
C GLU A 5 9.54 -13.96 33.29
N ASP A 6 10.84 -13.75 33.49
CA ASP A 6 11.66 -12.94 32.58
C ASP A 6 11.76 -13.62 31.21
N GLN A 7 11.88 -14.95 31.16
CA GLN A 7 11.92 -15.69 29.90
C GLN A 7 10.59 -15.59 29.12
N GLN A 8 9.45 -15.58 29.83
CA GLN A 8 8.14 -15.38 29.19
C GLN A 8 8.03 -13.98 28.60
N LYS A 9 8.44 -12.94 29.35
CA LYS A 9 8.44 -11.55 28.89
C LYS A 9 9.34 -11.35 27.68
N ILE A 10 10.53 -11.98 27.67
CA ILE A 10 11.46 -11.92 26.53
C ILE A 10 10.81 -12.53 25.27
N ASN A 11 10.15 -13.68 25.41
CA ASN A 11 9.50 -14.35 24.28
C ASN A 11 8.30 -13.54 23.75
N GLU A 12 7.51 -12.96 24.64
CA GLU A 12 6.38 -12.10 24.28
C GLU A 12 6.86 -10.84 23.55
N PHE A 13 7.87 -10.17 24.10
CA PHE A 13 8.50 -9.01 23.46
C PHE A 13 9.04 -9.35 22.07
N GLY A 14 9.73 -10.48 21.92
CA GLY A 14 10.23 -10.94 20.62
C GLY A 14 9.11 -11.09 19.59
N ARG A 15 8.00 -11.74 19.95
CA ARG A 15 6.84 -11.92 19.06
C ARG A 15 6.19 -10.60 18.69
N LEU A 16 5.97 -9.72 19.67
CA LEU A 16 5.36 -8.41 19.44
C LEU A 16 6.25 -7.54 18.56
N ASN A 17 7.57 -7.56 18.78
CA ASN A 17 8.51 -6.80 17.98
C ASN A 17 8.56 -7.28 16.53
N THR A 18 8.57 -8.60 16.28
CA THR A 18 8.48 -9.15 14.91
C THR A 18 7.19 -8.69 14.23
N ARG A 19 6.04 -8.83 14.89
CA ARG A 19 4.76 -8.41 14.32
C ARG A 19 4.70 -6.91 14.06
N LEU A 20 5.29 -6.10 14.92
CA LEU A 20 5.35 -4.65 14.75
C LEU A 20 6.26 -4.24 13.59
N LEU A 21 7.35 -4.99 13.33
CA LEU A 21 8.18 -4.78 12.14
C LEU A 21 7.40 -5.12 10.86
N GLU A 22 6.73 -6.27 10.82
CA GLU A 22 5.89 -6.69 9.68
C GLU A 22 4.83 -5.61 9.36
N ILE A 23 4.08 -5.15 10.38
CA ILE A 23 3.06 -4.11 10.21
C ILE A 23 3.67 -2.78 9.70
N ARG A 24 4.88 -2.43 10.14
CA ARG A 24 5.56 -1.21 9.67
C ARG A 24 6.01 -1.33 8.23
N GLU A 25 6.50 -2.51 7.82
CA GLU A 25 6.87 -2.80 6.44
C GLU A 25 5.63 -2.74 5.53
N ASP A 26 4.54 -3.40 5.93
CA ASP A 26 3.26 -3.35 5.20
C ASP A 26 2.75 -1.91 5.04
N LYS A 27 2.80 -1.12 6.12
CA LYS A 27 2.40 0.30 6.09
C LYS A 27 3.29 1.11 5.14
N SER A 28 4.60 0.87 5.14
CA SER A 28 5.51 1.53 4.20
C SER A 28 5.17 1.17 2.76
N HIS A 29 4.93 -0.12 2.50
CA HIS A 29 4.61 -0.61 1.16
C HIS A 29 3.30 -0.03 0.62
N VAL A 30 2.25 0.02 1.44
CA VAL A 30 0.97 0.64 1.07
C VAL A 30 1.16 2.13 0.76
N LYS A 31 2.02 2.82 1.52
CA LYS A 31 2.32 4.23 1.26
C LYS A 31 3.03 4.43 -0.07
N ASP A 32 4.03 3.59 -0.39
CA ASP A 32 4.75 3.66 -1.66
C ASP A 32 3.82 3.39 -2.86
N ILE A 33 2.80 2.53 -2.69
CA ILE A 33 1.78 2.28 -3.73
C ILE A 33 0.88 3.50 -3.89
N LEU A 34 0.46 4.13 -2.78
CA LEU A 34 -0.38 5.31 -2.81
C LEU A 34 0.31 6.49 -3.50
N ASP A 35 1.57 6.75 -3.16
CA ASP A 35 2.38 7.81 -3.81
C ASP A 35 2.48 7.56 -5.34
N LYS A 36 2.68 6.30 -5.77
CA LYS A 36 2.69 5.94 -7.20
C LYS A 36 1.34 6.12 -7.89
N LEU A 37 0.23 5.82 -7.20
CA LEU A 37 -1.11 6.02 -7.73
C LEU A 37 -1.42 7.51 -7.88
N ASP A 38 -0.99 8.35 -6.95
CA ASP A 38 -1.15 9.81 -7.01
C ASP A 38 -0.35 10.40 -8.18
N ASP A 39 0.90 9.96 -8.37
CA ASP A 39 1.72 10.34 -9.51
C ASP A 39 1.06 9.93 -10.83
N ALA A 40 0.62 8.66 -10.95
CA ALA A 40 -0.04 8.15 -12.15
C ALA A 40 -1.36 8.88 -12.46
N THR A 41 -2.14 9.22 -11.43
CA THR A 41 -3.39 9.98 -11.58
C THR A 41 -3.11 11.40 -12.05
N THR A 42 -2.06 12.03 -11.53
CA THR A 42 -1.63 13.38 -11.97
C THR A 42 -1.16 13.37 -13.42
N GLU A 43 -0.42 12.33 -13.84
CA GLU A 43 -0.01 12.15 -15.23
C GLU A 43 -1.21 11.92 -16.16
N LEU A 44 -2.18 11.09 -15.75
CA LEU A 44 -3.42 10.87 -16.50
C LEU A 44 -4.17 12.19 -16.73
N MET A 45 -4.35 13.01 -15.69
CA MET A 45 -5.03 14.31 -15.79
C MET A 45 -4.32 15.33 -16.71
N THR A 46 -3.03 15.12 -16.99
CA THR A 46 -2.22 16.00 -17.84
C THR A 46 -2.05 15.42 -19.26
N GLY A 47 -2.56 14.22 -19.51
CA GLY A 47 -2.51 13.56 -20.80
C GLY A 47 -3.41 14.25 -21.85
N GLU A 48 -3.01 14.15 -23.12
CA GLU A 48 -3.81 14.60 -24.27
C GLU A 48 -4.12 13.42 -25.24
N GLY A 49 -4.12 12.18 -24.73
CA GLY A 49 -4.21 10.97 -25.56
C GLY A 49 -5.46 10.14 -25.28
N ASP A 50 -6.18 9.74 -26.33
CA ASP A 50 -7.43 8.95 -26.23
C ASP A 50 -7.28 7.56 -25.56
N SER A 51 -6.05 7.03 -25.49
CA SER A 51 -5.76 5.68 -25.00
C SER A 51 -4.51 5.64 -24.12
N VAL A 52 -4.58 4.91 -23.01
CA VAL A 52 -3.51 4.78 -22.01
C VAL A 52 -3.22 3.31 -21.67
N MET A 53 -1.97 3.02 -21.32
CA MET A 53 -1.54 1.67 -20.93
C MET A 53 -1.65 1.51 -19.40
N LEU A 54 -2.65 0.78 -18.93
CA LEU A 54 -2.84 0.48 -17.51
C LEU A 54 -2.02 -0.75 -17.11
N MET A 55 -1.25 -0.66 -16.02
CA MET A 55 -0.52 -1.78 -15.45
C MET A 55 -1.40 -2.56 -14.46
N LEU A 56 -1.57 -3.86 -14.71
CA LEU A 56 -2.33 -4.78 -13.86
C LEU A 56 -1.43 -5.97 -13.49
N GLY A 57 -0.94 -5.97 -12.25
CA GLY A 57 0.10 -6.91 -11.82
C GLY A 57 1.38 -6.71 -12.64
N ASP A 58 1.73 -7.71 -13.44
CA ASP A 58 2.93 -7.71 -14.30
C ASP A 58 2.62 -7.47 -15.79
N SER A 59 1.37 -7.13 -16.14
CA SER A 59 0.92 -6.95 -17.53
C SER A 59 0.41 -5.53 -17.78
N PHE A 60 0.58 -5.05 -19.01
CA PHE A 60 0.01 -3.78 -19.45
C PHE A 60 -1.16 -4.03 -20.40
N MET A 61 -2.26 -3.31 -20.20
CA MET A 61 -3.42 -3.33 -21.08
C MET A 61 -3.75 -1.93 -21.56
N GLU A 62 -4.00 -1.80 -22.86
CA GLU A 62 -4.51 -0.56 -23.44
C GLU A 62 -5.97 -0.38 -23.02
N CYS A 63 -6.31 0.81 -22.53
CA CYS A 63 -7.66 1.18 -22.15
C CYS A 63 -7.90 2.67 -22.39
N GLU A 64 -9.17 3.07 -22.38
CA GLU A 64 -9.55 4.48 -22.48
C GLU A 64 -9.16 5.22 -21.19
N GLU A 65 -8.82 6.50 -21.33
CA GLU A 65 -8.38 7.36 -20.23
C GLU A 65 -9.41 7.43 -19.09
N GLU A 66 -10.71 7.48 -19.42
CA GLU A 66 -11.81 7.48 -18.45
C GLU A 66 -11.78 6.22 -17.59
N PHE A 67 -11.57 5.04 -18.21
CA PHE A 67 -11.48 3.77 -17.48
C PHE A 67 -10.25 3.72 -16.56
N ALA A 68 -9.10 4.22 -17.03
CA ALA A 68 -7.89 4.28 -16.22
C ALA A 68 -8.04 5.21 -15.01
N THR A 69 -8.70 6.36 -15.20
CA THR A 69 -8.99 7.33 -14.14
C THR A 69 -9.90 6.72 -13.08
N ASP A 70 -11.03 6.15 -13.50
CA ASP A 70 -11.96 5.40 -12.65
C ASP A 70 -11.27 4.27 -11.86
N TYR A 71 -10.32 3.59 -12.50
CA TYR A 71 -9.57 2.51 -11.86
C TYR A 71 -8.61 3.06 -10.80
N CYS A 72 -7.83 4.10 -11.12
CA CYS A 72 -6.89 4.72 -10.18
C CYS A 72 -7.61 5.28 -8.95
N GLU A 73 -8.74 5.98 -9.13
CA GLU A 73 -9.53 6.52 -8.02
C GLU A 73 -10.03 5.41 -7.08
N ARG A 74 -10.56 4.31 -7.63
CA ARG A 74 -10.96 3.15 -6.80
C ARG A 74 -9.80 2.53 -6.05
N GLN A 75 -8.60 2.47 -6.65
CA GLN A 75 -7.43 1.94 -5.95
C GLN A 75 -6.95 2.88 -4.83
N GLN A 76 -6.99 4.20 -5.05
CA GLN A 76 -6.71 5.18 -4.00
C GLN A 76 -7.71 5.09 -2.84
N GLU A 77 -9.00 4.93 -3.11
CA GLU A 77 -10.02 4.69 -2.08
C GLU A 77 -9.73 3.41 -1.29
N ASN A 78 -9.36 2.32 -1.97
CA ASN A 78 -9.04 1.06 -1.29
C ASN A 78 -7.77 1.15 -0.42
N CYS A 79 -6.74 1.84 -0.90
CA CYS A 79 -5.50 2.05 -0.14
C CYS A 79 -5.70 3.00 1.05
N SER A 80 -6.54 4.03 0.90
CA SER A 80 -6.86 4.99 1.98
C SER A 80 -7.89 4.46 2.98
N ALA A 81 -8.73 3.49 2.58
CA ALA A 81 -9.68 2.81 3.45
C ALA A 81 -9.03 1.75 4.35
N VAL A 82 -7.74 1.44 4.18
CA VAL A 82 -6.98 0.72 5.22
C VAL A 82 -7.08 1.58 6.48
N PRO A 83 -7.77 1.13 7.54
CA PRO A 83 -7.95 1.96 8.71
C PRO A 83 -6.57 2.35 9.18
N ALA A 84 -6.30 3.65 9.17
CA ALA A 84 -5.19 4.22 9.92
C ALA A 84 -5.35 3.67 11.33
N ALA A 85 -4.58 2.62 11.66
CA ALA A 85 -4.50 2.10 13.01
C ALA A 85 -4.07 3.31 13.83
N GLN A 86 -5.03 3.88 14.54
CA GLN A 86 -4.80 4.98 15.45
C GLN A 86 -3.87 4.43 16.52
N GLU A 87 -2.75 5.15 16.67
CA GLU A 87 -1.67 5.06 17.67
C GLU A 87 -0.58 4.00 17.45
#